data_AF-A0A2I0NJ19-F1
#
_entry.id   AF-A0A2I0NJ19-F1
#
_cell.length_a   1.000
_cell.length_b   1.000
_cell.length_c   1.000
_cell.angle_alpha   90.00
_cell.angle_beta   90.00
_cell.angle_gamma   90.00
#
_symmetry.space_group_name_H-M   'P 1'
#
loop_
_entity.id
_entity.type
_entity.pdbx_description
1 polymer ?
#
loop_
_entity_poly.entity_id
_entity_poly.type
_entity_poly.pdbx_seq_one_letter_code
_entity_poly.pdbx_strand_id
1 'polypeptide(L)'
;MTNNLIYPVTGNPFVDTGQAIIACLAGKESFTQMNHDDVKRVFDGGNDLSDWNSRLKSFTMVFGNNGSLYQPRGKKFEETRKRKYSSILSGLLDQIENVNRDSGMCECCGEFHAVNINAVYEQIDDDTGIDHVIGRDMFPLIGSLGSDAQALPSSSRMFNICPRCLFAVAYIPIGTRLLSGKLMVFEGAHQPFVQDLIKSIVDDNRRLLSVGGDSIETIGKKRPSGETVKWLCARFNDFQRAQNRKELPKNAELDIWLFSNSGTNPSCEIMQIPDISVRFLWDAAKHGLDTEIASLAIADKFIKNSDNHLLNSIRNKTDYVGLYPIKKNDGASASMFAFYQTHLLGIPYKTLVASQKLAEGLLPDNLKERDAWIKSDVFKDIKKRNILKGRIIEMVEDGRLSIDDYFHIFPVKSLYPLQASFKGFDMIRYFLRHADEDIPNYEYKESIEGESVKMNPNILAAADLYFNDYIENRGLKRFKKDVLDEFKSGTKHVYWIKNMMCDLSERHEGFGPDKWDSFWHDLCHDESGNFVGYELLFQMRLALTDLYRKKVQENITMNPKINQTGGN
;
A
#
# COMPACT_ATOMS: atom_id res chain seq x y z
N MET A 1 7.03 -1.57 51.32
CA MET A 1 6.29 -2.17 50.19
C MET A 1 6.54 -1.27 49.00
N THR A 2 7.51 -1.61 48.16
CA THR A 2 7.79 -0.89 46.92
C THR A 2 6.63 -1.18 45.96
N ASN A 3 5.75 -0.20 45.77
CA ASN A 3 4.81 -0.24 44.66
C ASN A 3 5.63 -0.43 43.39
N ASN A 4 5.45 -1.55 42.69
CA ASN A 4 5.97 -1.72 41.35
C ASN A 4 5.32 -0.65 40.47
N LEU A 5 5.98 0.50 40.31
CA LEU A 5 5.52 1.55 39.42
C LEU A 5 5.61 1.00 37.99
N ILE A 6 4.45 0.73 37.41
CA ILE A 6 4.28 0.26 36.02
C ILE A 6 4.13 1.49 35.12
N TYR A 7 4.70 1.44 33.93
CA TYR A 7 4.63 2.50 32.93
C TYR A 7 3.49 2.19 31.93
N PRO A 8 2.30 2.82 32.05
CA PRO A 8 1.18 2.58 31.16
C PRO A 8 1.35 3.32 29.82
N VAL A 9 0.66 2.82 28.80
CA VAL A 9 0.46 3.53 27.52
C VAL A 9 -0.21 4.87 27.81
N THR A 10 0.34 5.96 27.28
CA THR A 10 -0.16 7.31 27.52
C THR A 10 -1.07 7.81 26.40
N GLY A 11 -0.97 7.21 25.21
CA GLY A 11 -1.64 7.72 24.00
C GLY A 11 -0.95 8.96 23.43
N ASN A 12 0.19 9.37 23.99
CA ASN A 12 1.03 10.42 23.43
C ASN A 12 2.20 9.78 22.67
N PRO A 13 2.32 9.97 21.34
CA PRO A 13 3.29 9.27 20.51
C PRO A 13 4.75 9.58 20.89
N PHE A 14 5.03 10.77 21.41
CA PHE A 14 6.36 11.16 21.87
C PHE A 14 6.73 10.42 23.16
N VAL A 15 5.81 10.42 24.13
CA VAL A 15 6.03 9.76 25.42
C VAL A 15 6.12 8.25 25.24
N ASP A 16 5.18 7.65 24.51
CA ASP A 16 5.13 6.20 24.30
C ASP A 16 6.36 5.70 23.51
N THR A 17 6.82 6.47 22.51
CA THR A 17 8.08 6.18 21.82
C THR A 17 9.27 6.30 22.78
N GLY A 18 9.33 7.34 23.62
CA GLY A 18 10.35 7.48 24.66
C GLY A 18 10.40 6.30 25.64
N GLN A 19 9.24 5.86 26.12
CA GLN A 19 9.12 4.69 26.98
C GLN A 19 9.56 3.40 26.27
N ALA A 20 9.18 3.21 25.01
CA ALA A 20 9.61 2.07 24.20
C ALA A 20 11.13 2.04 24.01
N ILE A 21 11.78 3.20 23.83
CA ILE A 21 13.25 3.29 23.75
C ILE A 21 13.90 2.84 25.06
N ILE A 22 13.42 3.34 26.20
CA ILE A 22 13.94 2.92 27.52
C ILE A 22 13.73 1.42 27.71
N ALA A 23 12.57 0.89 27.35
CA ALA A 23 12.28 -0.54 27.43
C ALA A 23 13.22 -1.37 26.54
N CYS A 24 13.55 -0.89 25.34
CA CYS A 24 14.55 -1.53 24.46
C CYS A 24 15.94 -1.57 25.12
N LEU A 25 16.38 -0.45 25.71
CA LEU A 25 17.66 -0.36 26.41
C LEU A 25 17.69 -1.24 27.67
N ALA A 26 16.54 -1.42 28.33
CA ALA A 26 16.36 -2.33 29.46
C ALA A 26 16.27 -3.81 29.04
N GLY A 27 16.24 -4.13 27.74
CA GLY A 27 16.10 -5.49 27.24
C GLY A 27 14.69 -6.07 27.38
N LYS A 28 13.65 -5.23 27.47
CA LYS A 28 12.24 -5.64 27.55
C LYS A 28 11.61 -5.74 26.17
N GLU A 29 10.57 -6.57 26.04
CA GLU A 29 9.81 -6.73 24.79
C GLU A 29 8.67 -5.71 24.66
N SER A 30 8.15 -5.21 25.79
CA SER A 30 7.17 -4.13 25.84
C SER A 30 7.49 -3.16 26.99
N PHE A 31 7.30 -1.86 26.79
CA PHE A 31 7.40 -0.88 27.88
C PHE A 31 6.34 -1.08 28.97
N THR A 32 5.24 -1.78 28.67
CA THR A 32 4.27 -2.22 29.68
C THR A 32 4.82 -3.25 30.67
N GLN A 33 5.94 -3.90 30.33
CA GLN A 33 6.68 -4.84 31.19
C GLN A 33 7.82 -4.16 31.98
N MET A 34 8.04 -2.86 31.75
CA MET A 34 9.08 -2.08 32.39
C MET A 34 8.63 -1.64 33.78
N ASN A 35 9.49 -1.81 34.77
CA ASN A 35 9.33 -1.23 36.10
C ASN A 35 10.31 -0.07 36.33
N HIS A 36 10.17 0.60 37.47
CA HIS A 36 11.03 1.74 37.79
C HIS A 36 12.51 1.38 37.98
N ASP A 37 12.83 0.17 38.47
CA ASP A 37 14.21 -0.30 38.61
C ASP A 37 14.87 -0.48 37.23
N ASP A 38 14.11 -0.93 36.23
CA ASP A 38 14.58 -1.01 34.86
C ASP A 38 14.95 0.39 34.33
N VAL A 39 14.15 1.42 34.63
CA VAL A 39 14.44 2.82 34.25
C VAL A 39 15.69 3.35 34.94
N LYS A 40 15.83 3.13 36.25
CA LYS A 40 17.04 3.50 37.01
C LYS A 40 18.29 2.86 36.43
N ARG A 41 18.21 1.57 36.12
CA ARG A 41 19.33 0.81 35.54
C ARG A 41 19.71 1.29 34.14
N VAL A 42 18.74 1.66 33.31
CA VAL A 42 19.03 2.25 31.98
C VAL A 42 19.62 3.64 32.10
N PHE A 43 19.17 4.43 33.08
CA PHE A 43 19.68 5.78 33.28
C PHE A 43 21.12 5.79 33.77
N ASP A 44 21.45 4.99 34.80
CA ASP A 44 22.80 4.84 35.38
C ASP A 44 23.58 6.17 35.52
N GLY A 45 22.93 7.16 36.15
CA GLY A 45 23.52 8.49 36.35
C GLY A 45 23.55 9.39 35.11
N GLY A 46 23.01 8.96 33.97
CA GLY A 46 22.79 9.76 32.77
C GLY A 46 24.01 9.95 31.87
N ASN A 47 25.16 9.37 32.21
CA ASN A 47 26.42 9.55 31.46
C ASN A 47 26.28 9.13 30.00
N ASP A 48 25.82 7.91 29.76
CA ASP A 48 25.62 7.36 28.42
C ASP A 48 24.63 8.19 27.61
N LEU A 49 23.45 8.49 28.19
CA LEU A 49 22.43 9.28 27.51
C LEU A 49 22.93 10.69 27.17
N SER A 50 23.64 11.34 28.08
CA SER A 50 24.21 12.68 27.86
C SER A 50 25.28 12.68 26.76
N ASP A 51 26.10 11.62 26.68
CA ASP A 51 27.09 11.46 25.60
C ASP A 51 26.41 11.19 24.25
N TRP A 52 25.43 10.29 24.22
CA TRP A 52 24.70 9.98 22.99
C TRP A 52 24.00 11.23 22.46
N ASN A 53 23.24 11.91 23.31
CA ASN A 53 22.46 13.07 22.92
C ASN A 53 23.33 14.28 22.55
N SER A 54 24.52 14.45 23.13
CA SER A 54 25.42 15.55 22.72
C SER A 54 26.00 15.34 21.32
N ARG A 55 26.10 14.09 20.86
CA ARG A 55 26.70 13.72 19.56
C ARG A 55 25.65 13.57 18.46
N LEU A 56 24.43 13.18 18.81
CA LEU A 56 23.34 12.97 17.85
C LEU A 56 22.75 14.30 17.35
N LYS A 57 22.78 14.56 16.04
CA LYS A 57 22.11 15.73 15.45
C LYS A 57 20.59 15.71 15.61
N SER A 58 19.98 14.56 15.85
CA SER A 58 18.57 14.45 16.21
C SER A 58 18.24 15.19 17.49
N PHE A 59 19.18 15.38 18.43
CA PHE A 59 18.92 16.10 19.68
C PHE A 59 18.42 17.53 19.44
N THR A 60 19.14 18.31 18.63
CA THR A 60 18.73 19.69 18.29
C THR A 60 17.50 19.73 17.41
N MET A 61 17.20 18.64 16.69
CA MET A 61 15.96 18.51 15.93
C MET A 61 14.74 18.22 16.82
N VAL A 62 14.94 17.54 17.96
CA VAL A 62 13.91 17.25 18.96
C VAL A 62 13.70 18.44 19.91
N PHE A 63 14.77 19.01 20.46
CA PHE A 63 14.71 20.03 21.54
C PHE A 63 15.11 21.45 21.10
N GLY A 64 15.40 21.63 19.82
CA GLY A 64 15.86 22.92 19.29
C GLY A 64 17.25 23.33 19.78
N ASN A 65 17.63 24.55 19.42
CA ASN A 65 18.94 25.14 19.75
C ASN A 65 19.02 25.73 21.17
N ASN A 66 17.94 25.65 21.96
CA ASN A 66 17.93 26.11 23.35
C ASN A 66 18.02 24.94 24.34
N GLY A 67 18.07 23.70 23.85
CA GLY A 67 18.22 22.51 24.69
C GLY A 67 19.51 22.55 25.51
N SER A 68 19.47 21.98 26.71
CA SER A 68 20.55 22.01 27.70
C SER A 68 21.90 21.46 27.21
N LEU A 69 21.91 20.58 26.20
CA LEU A 69 23.14 20.06 25.59
C LEU A 69 23.68 20.92 24.43
N TYR A 70 22.92 21.87 23.88
CA TYR A 70 23.32 22.69 22.74
C TYR A 70 23.52 24.16 23.10
N GLN A 71 24.72 24.69 22.82
CA GLN A 71 24.98 26.14 22.78
C GLN A 71 26.01 26.49 21.69
N PRO A 72 25.88 27.65 21.00
CA PRO A 72 26.81 28.08 19.96
C PRO A 72 28.26 28.33 20.43
N ARG A 73 28.51 28.48 21.75
CA ARG A 73 29.79 28.95 22.33
C ARG A 73 30.92 27.89 22.42
N GLY A 74 30.86 26.82 21.64
CA GLY A 74 31.96 25.87 21.43
C GLY A 74 32.13 24.73 22.45
N LYS A 75 33.11 23.84 22.20
CA LYS A 75 33.41 22.58 22.94
C LYS A 75 33.84 22.79 24.40
N LYS A 76 34.26 24.00 24.78
CA LYS A 76 34.83 24.32 26.11
C LYS A 76 33.88 24.02 27.29
N PHE A 77 32.58 24.05 27.06
CA PHE A 77 31.56 23.83 28.09
C PHE A 77 30.80 22.51 27.93
N GLU A 78 31.28 21.61 27.07
CA GLU A 78 30.58 20.35 26.77
C GLU A 78 30.36 19.49 28.01
N GLU A 79 31.41 19.30 28.81
CA GLU A 79 31.35 18.50 30.04
C GLU A 79 30.38 19.07 31.08
N THR A 80 30.39 20.40 31.24
CA THR A 80 29.45 21.11 32.13
C THR A 80 28.01 20.95 31.64
N ARG A 81 27.77 21.00 30.32
CA ARG A 81 26.43 20.80 29.73
C ARG A 81 25.95 19.37 29.91
N LYS A 82 26.81 18.37 29.67
CA LYS A 82 26.49 16.95 29.91
C LYS A 82 26.10 16.73 31.37
N ARG A 83 26.90 17.24 32.30
CA ARG A 83 26.61 17.18 33.74
C ARG A 83 25.28 17.83 34.08
N LYS A 84 25.04 19.07 33.63
CA LYS A 84 23.78 19.79 33.87
C LYS A 84 22.58 19.00 33.34
N TYR A 85 22.68 18.45 32.13
CA TYR A 85 21.63 17.61 31.54
C TYR A 85 21.35 16.36 32.38
N SER A 86 22.39 15.61 32.77
CA SER A 86 22.24 14.44 33.63
C SER A 86 21.63 14.79 34.98
N SER A 87 22.02 15.92 35.58
CA SER A 87 21.44 16.40 36.84
C SER A 87 19.95 16.77 36.70
N ILE A 88 19.54 17.42 35.59
CA ILE A 88 18.12 17.69 35.31
C ILE A 88 17.33 16.37 35.26
N LEU A 89 17.84 15.38 34.52
CA LEU A 89 17.18 14.09 34.40
C LEU A 89 17.15 13.31 35.72
N SER A 90 18.19 13.44 36.56
CA SER A 90 18.21 12.87 37.91
C SER A 90 17.12 13.49 38.78
N GLY A 91 16.99 14.82 38.79
CA GLY A 91 15.93 15.49 39.55
C GLY A 91 14.53 15.15 39.06
N LEU A 92 14.35 14.92 37.75
CA LEU A 92 13.09 14.36 37.24
C LEU A 92 12.83 12.94 37.77
N LEU A 93 13.84 12.08 37.77
CA LEU A 93 13.74 10.70 38.26
C LEU A 93 13.37 10.67 39.76
N ASP A 94 13.97 11.55 40.57
CA ASP A 94 13.66 11.70 42.00
C ASP A 94 12.20 12.11 42.23
N GLN A 95 11.65 12.98 41.37
CA GLN A 95 10.24 13.37 41.43
C GLN A 95 9.29 12.27 40.92
N ILE A 96 9.76 11.31 40.09
CA ILE A 96 8.98 10.11 39.74
C ILE A 96 8.79 9.22 40.98
N GLU A 97 9.78 9.15 41.86
CA GLU A 97 9.70 8.37 43.11
C GLU A 97 8.85 9.07 44.18
N ASN A 98 8.97 10.39 44.25
CA ASN A 98 8.34 11.23 45.27
C ASN A 98 7.16 12.00 44.68
N VAL A 99 6.16 11.27 44.21
CA VAL A 99 5.00 11.81 43.49
C VAL A 99 4.20 12.78 44.37
N ASN A 100 4.13 14.04 43.97
CA ASN A 100 3.20 15.02 44.55
C ASN A 100 1.83 14.94 43.85
N ARG A 101 0.86 14.26 44.46
CA ARG A 101 -0.49 14.08 43.89
C ARG A 101 -1.38 15.33 43.95
N ASP A 102 -0.99 16.31 44.77
CA ASP A 102 -1.69 17.61 44.86
C ASP A 102 -1.23 18.58 43.76
N SER A 103 -0.29 18.15 42.90
CA SER A 103 0.11 18.89 41.71
C SER A 103 -0.92 18.77 40.58
N GLY A 104 -0.77 19.59 39.53
CA GLY A 104 -1.68 19.59 38.39
C GLY A 104 -1.73 18.28 37.60
N MET A 105 -2.80 18.09 36.82
CA MET A 105 -2.93 16.98 35.89
C MET A 105 -1.92 17.12 34.73
N CYS A 106 -1.23 16.03 34.40
CA CYS A 106 -0.35 15.95 33.25
C CYS A 106 -1.17 15.90 31.96
N GLU A 107 -0.92 16.82 31.05
CA GLU A 107 -1.63 16.94 29.76
C GLU A 107 -1.17 15.91 28.72
N CYS A 108 -0.07 15.20 28.97
CA CYS A 108 0.39 14.12 28.09
C CYS A 108 -0.18 12.74 28.47
N CYS A 109 -0.37 12.46 29.76
CA CYS A 109 -0.77 11.12 30.21
C CYS A 109 -2.00 11.09 31.14
N GLY A 110 -2.58 12.24 31.47
CA GLY A 110 -3.79 12.35 32.30
C GLY A 110 -3.60 12.15 33.81
N GLU A 111 -2.38 11.85 34.26
CA GLU A 111 -2.11 11.56 35.67
C GLU A 111 -1.87 12.84 36.50
N PHE A 112 -2.31 12.85 37.76
CA PHE A 112 -2.16 13.99 38.69
C PHE A 112 -0.79 13.98 39.38
N HIS A 113 0.25 14.36 38.63
CA HIS A 113 1.61 14.52 39.15
C HIS A 113 2.49 15.43 38.27
N ALA A 114 2.06 16.67 38.00
CA ALA A 114 2.86 17.65 37.27
C ALA A 114 4.22 17.90 37.94
N VAL A 115 5.26 18.08 37.11
CA VAL A 115 6.63 18.34 37.58
C VAL A 115 6.71 19.69 38.30
N ASN A 116 7.50 19.75 39.36
CA ASN A 116 8.00 21.02 39.88
C ASN A 116 9.36 21.29 39.23
N ILE A 117 9.36 21.98 38.09
CA ILE A 117 10.59 22.18 37.31
C ILE A 117 11.60 23.09 38.03
N ASN A 118 11.14 24.09 38.78
CA ASN A 118 12.03 24.95 39.59
C ASN A 118 12.79 24.13 40.63
N ALA A 119 12.12 23.21 41.33
CA ALA A 119 12.78 22.32 42.28
C ALA A 119 13.83 21.41 41.62
N VAL A 120 13.66 21.04 40.34
CA VAL A 120 14.71 20.30 39.60
C VAL A 120 15.93 21.19 39.36
N TYR A 121 15.76 22.46 39.00
CA TYR A 121 16.88 23.37 38.72
C TYR A 121 17.57 23.88 39.99
N GLU A 122 16.84 24.05 41.10
CA GLU A 122 17.39 24.39 42.42
C GLU A 122 18.42 23.36 42.89
N GLN A 123 18.20 22.07 42.62
CA GLN A 123 19.13 20.99 42.95
C GLN A 123 20.46 21.04 42.18
N ILE A 124 20.55 21.86 41.13
CA ILE A 124 21.69 21.94 40.20
C ILE A 124 22.50 23.23 40.41
N ASP A 125 22.15 24.01 41.45
CA ASP A 125 22.81 25.27 41.81
C ASP A 125 22.75 26.32 40.67
N ASP A 126 21.70 26.26 39.85
CA ASP A 126 21.41 27.20 38.76
C ASP A 126 20.55 28.38 39.27
N ASP A 127 20.75 28.78 40.53
CA ASP A 127 19.99 29.79 41.28
C ASP A 127 20.18 31.19 40.68
N THR A 128 19.58 31.36 39.50
CA THR A 128 19.61 32.58 38.70
C THR A 128 18.49 33.53 39.08
N GLY A 129 17.61 33.14 40.01
CA GLY A 129 16.37 33.84 40.33
C GLY A 129 15.36 33.88 39.18
N ILE A 130 15.52 33.00 38.17
CA ILE A 130 14.66 32.91 37.00
C ILE A 130 13.72 31.72 37.17
N ASP A 131 12.41 31.96 37.00
CA ASP A 131 11.44 30.88 36.92
C ASP A 131 11.67 30.04 35.66
N HIS A 132 11.92 28.75 35.87
CA HIS A 132 12.04 27.77 34.80
C HIS A 132 10.64 27.31 34.37
N VAL A 133 10.47 27.13 33.07
CA VAL A 133 9.21 26.72 32.46
C VAL A 133 9.45 25.61 31.44
N ILE A 134 8.45 24.75 31.24
CA ILE A 134 8.54 23.64 30.29
C ILE A 134 8.36 24.17 28.87
N GLY A 135 9.46 24.40 28.17
CA GLY A 135 9.47 24.84 26.78
C GLY A 135 9.82 23.74 25.77
N ARG A 136 9.99 24.16 24.51
CA ARG A 136 10.43 23.31 23.39
C ARG A 136 11.76 22.59 23.61
N ASP A 137 12.56 23.10 24.54
CA ASP A 137 13.85 22.58 24.98
C ASP A 137 13.74 21.34 25.89
N MET A 138 12.54 21.07 26.41
CA MET A 138 12.23 19.95 27.31
C MET A 138 11.21 18.98 26.71
N PHE A 139 10.32 19.45 25.83
CA PHE A 139 9.34 18.61 25.15
C PHE A 139 9.07 19.10 23.71
N PRO A 140 9.04 18.22 22.69
CA PRO A 140 8.90 18.63 21.30
C PRO A 140 7.53 19.26 21.01
N LEU A 141 7.52 20.26 20.11
CA LEU A 141 6.31 20.94 19.62
C LEU A 141 5.49 21.71 20.68
N ILE A 142 6.06 21.97 21.87
CA ILE A 142 5.43 22.85 22.86
C ILE A 142 5.97 24.27 22.70
N GLY A 143 5.06 25.22 22.50
CA GLY A 143 5.40 26.63 22.43
C GLY A 143 5.81 27.21 23.79
N SER A 144 6.55 28.32 23.76
CA SER A 144 6.65 29.21 24.93
C SER A 144 5.43 30.15 24.97
N LEU A 145 5.03 30.59 26.16
CA LEU A 145 3.98 31.60 26.34
C LEU A 145 4.26 32.81 25.42
N GLY A 146 3.29 33.16 24.56
CA GLY A 146 3.40 34.26 23.59
C GLY A 146 4.08 33.92 22.26
N SER A 147 4.40 32.65 21.97
CA SER A 147 4.82 32.19 20.63
C SER A 147 3.62 31.80 19.75
N ASP A 148 3.79 31.81 18.42
CA ASP A 148 2.72 31.44 17.46
C ASP A 148 2.09 30.07 17.72
N ALA A 149 2.84 29.12 18.30
CA ALA A 149 2.37 27.80 18.69
C ALA A 149 1.39 27.82 19.90
N GLN A 150 1.27 28.95 20.60
CA GLN A 150 0.36 29.20 21.74
C GLN A 150 -0.51 30.47 21.53
N ALA A 151 -0.65 30.96 20.29
CA ALA A 151 -1.39 32.19 19.98
C ALA A 151 -2.92 32.10 20.18
N LEU A 152 -3.45 30.95 20.60
CA LEU A 152 -4.87 30.79 20.92
C LEU A 152 -5.16 31.30 22.34
N PRO A 153 -6.27 32.06 22.57
CA PRO A 153 -6.66 32.56 23.88
C PRO A 153 -6.81 31.50 24.99
N SER A 154 -6.98 30.23 24.61
CA SER A 154 -7.06 29.07 25.49
C SER A 154 -5.72 28.53 26.00
N SER A 155 -4.58 28.97 25.45
CA SER A 155 -3.23 28.70 26.00
C SER A 155 -2.79 29.80 26.98
N SER A 156 -3.58 30.02 28.02
CA SER A 156 -3.31 31.05 29.04
C SER A 156 -2.21 30.65 30.05
N ARG A 157 -1.70 29.42 29.98
CA ARG A 157 -0.67 28.88 30.87
C ARG A 157 0.23 27.89 30.14
N MET A 158 1.40 27.63 30.74
CA MET A 158 2.31 26.57 30.28
C MET A 158 1.66 25.19 30.41
N PHE A 159 2.11 24.26 29.57
CA PHE A 159 1.67 22.88 29.60
C PHE A 159 2.11 22.21 30.90
N ASN A 160 1.18 21.50 31.54
CA ASN A 160 1.49 20.72 32.74
C ASN A 160 1.96 19.33 32.31
N ILE A 161 3.23 19.01 32.51
CA ILE A 161 3.80 17.71 32.15
C ILE A 161 4.42 17.07 33.38
N CYS A 162 4.19 15.77 33.57
CA CYS A 162 4.77 15.07 34.70
C CYS A 162 6.25 14.72 34.47
N PRO A 163 7.02 14.47 35.55
CA PRO A 163 8.42 14.09 35.46
C PRO A 163 8.64 12.84 34.58
N ARG A 164 7.72 11.87 34.66
CA ARG A 164 7.75 10.63 33.86
C ARG A 164 7.74 10.89 32.35
N CYS A 165 6.85 11.76 31.89
CA CYS A 165 6.72 12.07 30.47
C CYS A 165 7.93 12.86 29.96
N LEU A 166 8.43 13.84 30.73
CA LEU A 166 9.64 14.59 30.39
C LEU A 166 10.87 13.68 30.32
N PHE A 167 11.02 12.79 31.30
CA PHE A 167 12.11 11.83 31.34
C PHE A 167 12.08 10.86 30.16
N ALA A 168 10.90 10.35 29.78
CA ALA A 168 10.76 9.45 28.63
C ALA A 168 11.16 10.14 27.31
N VAL A 169 10.71 11.37 27.10
CA VAL A 169 10.97 12.14 25.87
C VAL A 169 12.46 12.45 25.67
N ALA A 170 13.23 12.55 26.75
CA ALA A 170 14.68 12.73 26.71
C ALA A 170 15.43 11.63 25.90
N TYR A 171 14.83 10.44 25.76
CA TYR A 171 15.39 9.33 24.99
C TYR A 171 15.03 9.35 23.49
N ILE A 172 14.09 10.18 23.03
CA ILE A 172 13.69 10.23 21.61
C ILE A 172 14.88 10.41 20.64
N PRO A 173 15.90 11.24 20.91
CA PRO A 173 16.98 11.46 19.95
C PRO A 173 17.69 10.18 19.49
N ILE A 174 17.85 9.17 20.35
CA ILE A 174 18.49 7.90 19.99
C ILE A 174 17.55 6.92 19.28
N GLY A 175 16.23 7.05 19.46
CA GLY A 175 15.23 6.17 18.85
C GLY A 175 14.46 6.78 17.68
N THR A 176 14.96 7.86 17.08
CA THR A 176 14.34 8.52 15.93
C THR A 176 15.23 8.49 14.69
N ARG A 177 14.63 8.77 13.54
CA ARG A 177 15.27 8.91 12.23
C ARG A 177 14.47 9.88 11.37
N LEU A 178 15.02 10.24 10.22
CA LEU A 178 14.40 11.13 9.25
C LEU A 178 13.57 10.37 8.20
N LEU A 179 12.38 10.89 7.94
CA LEU A 179 11.57 10.61 6.76
C LEU A 179 11.13 11.93 6.13
N SER A 180 11.43 12.11 4.83
CA SER A 180 11.11 13.34 4.10
C SER A 180 11.61 14.62 4.80
N GLY A 181 12.73 14.53 5.52
CA GLY A 181 13.32 15.66 6.25
C GLY A 181 12.72 15.95 7.63
N LYS A 182 11.73 15.17 8.09
CA LYS A 182 11.12 15.25 9.44
C LYS A 182 11.51 14.05 10.29
N LEU A 183 11.60 14.24 11.61
CA LEU A 183 11.80 13.17 12.58
C LEU A 183 10.55 12.30 12.67
N MET A 184 10.72 11.00 12.92
CA MET A 184 9.60 10.07 13.09
C MET A 184 9.52 9.53 14.51
N VAL A 185 8.29 9.45 15.02
CA VAL A 185 7.88 8.65 16.18
C VAL A 185 6.66 7.82 15.80
N PHE A 186 6.40 6.74 16.53
CA PHE A 186 5.38 5.77 16.15
C PHE A 186 4.23 5.74 17.14
N GLU A 187 3.06 5.45 16.61
CA GLU A 187 1.87 5.05 17.34
C GLU A 187 1.27 3.84 16.62
N GLY A 188 0.73 2.88 17.38
CA GLY A 188 0.10 1.71 16.79
C GLY A 188 -0.64 0.89 17.83
N ALA A 189 -1.63 0.12 17.38
CA ALA A 189 -2.48 -0.67 18.26
C ALA A 189 -1.72 -1.81 18.96
N HIS A 190 -0.69 -2.38 18.30
CA HIS A 190 0.07 -3.51 18.82
C HIS A 190 1.47 -3.09 19.33
N GLN A 191 1.58 -2.82 20.64
CA GLN A 191 2.79 -2.24 21.25
C GLN A 191 4.09 -3.05 21.05
N PRO A 192 4.13 -4.40 21.19
CA PRO A 192 5.35 -5.15 20.91
C PRO A 192 5.87 -4.97 19.47
N PHE A 193 4.96 -4.79 18.50
CA PHE A 193 5.33 -4.59 17.11
C PHE A 193 5.96 -3.21 16.88
N VAL A 194 5.36 -2.16 17.47
CA VAL A 194 5.92 -0.81 17.47
C VAL A 194 7.29 -0.79 18.17
N GLN A 195 7.43 -1.48 19.28
CA GLN A 195 8.68 -1.58 20.02
C GLN A 195 9.79 -2.26 19.22
N ASP A 196 9.49 -3.32 18.47
CA ASP A 196 10.47 -3.97 17.59
C ASP A 196 11.00 -3.00 16.50
N LEU A 197 10.13 -2.16 15.94
CA LEU A 197 10.52 -1.11 14.98
C LEU A 197 11.45 -0.07 15.64
N ILE A 198 11.07 0.43 16.82
CA ILE A 198 11.86 1.38 17.60
C ILE A 198 13.22 0.80 17.99
N LYS A 199 13.25 -0.46 18.45
CA LYS A 199 14.47 -1.18 18.79
C LYS A 199 15.46 -1.17 17.64
N SER A 200 14.99 -1.43 16.41
CA SER A 200 15.86 -1.42 15.23
C SER A 200 16.52 -0.06 14.98
N ILE A 201 15.81 1.05 15.26
CA ILE A 201 16.35 2.40 15.13
C ILE A 201 17.37 2.70 16.23
N VAL A 202 17.07 2.31 17.47
CA VAL A 202 18.00 2.42 18.60
C VAL A 202 19.29 1.66 18.30
N ASP A 203 19.20 0.41 17.84
CA ASP A 203 20.36 -0.41 17.49
C ASP A 203 21.19 0.20 16.36
N ASP A 204 20.55 0.71 15.30
CA ASP A 204 21.23 1.39 14.19
C ASP A 204 21.96 2.67 14.66
N ASN A 205 21.31 3.49 15.49
CA ASN A 205 21.95 4.70 16.05
C ASN A 205 23.07 4.36 17.04
N ARG A 206 22.92 3.33 17.90
CA ARG A 206 23.99 2.86 18.80
C ARG A 206 25.20 2.33 18.03
N ARG A 207 24.98 1.64 16.92
CA ARG A 207 26.08 1.23 16.01
C ARG A 207 26.83 2.44 15.48
N LEU A 208 26.15 3.48 15.01
CA LEU A 208 26.80 4.72 14.57
C LEU A 208 27.57 5.40 15.71
N LEU A 209 27.00 5.43 16.92
CA LEU A 209 27.66 5.95 18.12
C LEU A 209 28.95 5.19 18.46
N SER A 210 28.97 3.87 18.25
CA SER A 210 30.13 3.02 18.54
C SER A 210 31.30 3.16 17.56
N VAL A 211 31.03 3.58 16.31
CA VAL A 211 32.08 3.80 15.29
C VAL A 211 32.93 5.05 15.61
N GLY A 212 32.43 5.95 16.45
CA GLY A 212 33.12 7.16 16.89
C GLY A 212 32.77 8.42 16.09
N GLY A 213 33.18 9.58 16.59
CA GLY A 213 32.95 10.89 15.97
C GLY A 213 32.19 11.87 16.85
N ASP A 214 32.54 13.16 16.71
CA ASP A 214 32.01 14.27 17.52
C ASP A 214 30.55 14.62 17.19
N SER A 215 30.08 14.26 15.99
CA SER A 215 28.71 14.55 15.55
C SER A 215 28.21 13.50 14.57
N ILE A 216 27.04 12.94 14.86
CA ILE A 216 26.42 11.86 14.11
C ILE A 216 25.20 12.41 13.39
N GLU A 217 25.19 12.24 12.06
CA GLU A 217 24.05 12.61 11.23
C GLU A 217 22.85 11.71 11.49
N THR A 218 21.67 12.32 11.56
CA THR A 218 20.41 11.58 11.72
C THR A 218 20.19 10.68 10.49
N ILE A 219 20.00 9.38 10.73
CA ILE A 219 19.68 8.39 9.69
C ILE A 219 18.48 8.88 8.88
N GLY A 220 18.52 8.73 7.55
CA GLY A 220 17.42 9.17 6.66
C GLY A 220 17.60 10.57 6.08
N LYS A 221 18.63 11.33 6.47
CA LYS A 221 18.95 12.63 5.87
C LYS A 221 19.17 12.52 4.36
N LYS A 222 18.50 13.39 3.57
CA LYS A 222 18.55 13.42 2.09
C LYS A 222 18.18 12.09 1.42
N ARG A 223 17.39 11.24 2.08
CA ARG A 223 16.90 9.98 1.50
C ARG A 223 15.49 10.18 0.90
N PRO A 224 15.19 9.61 -0.29
CA PRO A 224 13.84 9.60 -0.84
C PRO A 224 12.88 8.77 0.04
N SER A 225 11.57 9.05 -0.04
CA SER A 225 10.53 8.32 0.70
C SER A 225 10.57 6.80 0.48
N GLY A 226 10.94 6.33 -0.71
CA GLY A 226 11.10 4.91 -1.02
C GLY A 226 12.15 4.18 -0.17
N GLU A 227 13.12 4.87 0.41
CA GLU A 227 14.07 4.26 1.36
C GLU A 227 13.41 3.87 2.69
N THR A 228 12.29 4.50 3.06
CA THR A 228 11.50 4.07 4.22
C THR A 228 10.77 2.78 3.93
N VAL A 229 10.17 2.64 2.74
CA VAL A 229 9.56 1.38 2.32
C VAL A 229 10.60 0.26 2.31
N LYS A 230 11.79 0.54 1.78
CA LYS A 230 12.93 -0.38 1.81
C LYS A 230 13.30 -0.78 3.23
N TRP A 231 13.43 0.19 4.14
CA TRP A 231 13.76 -0.09 5.53
C TRP A 231 12.65 -0.92 6.20
N LEU A 232 11.38 -0.59 6.02
CA LEU A 232 10.25 -1.37 6.55
C LEU A 232 10.30 -2.82 6.03
N CYS A 233 10.47 -3.02 4.73
CA CYS A 233 10.54 -4.37 4.16
C CYS A 233 11.73 -5.16 4.70
N ALA A 234 12.91 -4.54 4.81
CA ALA A 234 14.09 -5.16 5.41
C ALA A 234 13.83 -5.57 6.87
N ARG A 235 13.15 -4.71 7.65
CA ARG A 235 12.80 -5.03 9.04
C ARG A 235 11.75 -6.12 9.16
N PHE A 236 10.77 -6.16 8.27
CA PHE A 236 9.81 -7.26 8.24
C PHE A 236 10.49 -8.59 7.92
N ASN A 237 11.44 -8.60 6.97
CA ASN A 237 12.25 -9.78 6.68
C ASN A 237 13.10 -10.21 7.90
N ASP A 238 13.73 -9.25 8.59
CA ASP A 238 14.47 -9.53 9.82
C ASP A 238 13.58 -10.12 10.92
N PHE A 239 12.38 -9.58 11.13
CA PHE A 239 11.42 -10.08 12.13
C PHE A 239 10.95 -11.49 11.81
N GLN A 240 10.67 -11.78 10.53
CA GLN A 240 10.30 -13.12 10.09
C GLN A 240 11.41 -14.14 10.34
N ARG A 241 12.67 -13.78 10.10
CA ARG A 241 13.83 -14.67 10.25
C ARG A 241 14.28 -14.82 11.71
N ALA A 242 14.41 -13.72 12.44
CA ALA A 242 15.04 -13.69 13.75
C ALA A 242 14.09 -14.06 14.90
N GLN A 243 12.79 -13.76 14.77
CA GLN A 243 11.82 -13.98 15.85
C GLN A 243 10.88 -15.15 15.59
N ASN A 244 11.08 -15.92 14.50
CA ASN A 244 10.20 -17.00 14.06
C ASN A 244 8.72 -16.57 13.96
N ARG A 245 8.47 -15.26 13.80
CA ARG A 245 7.12 -14.69 13.64
C ARG A 245 6.69 -14.94 12.21
N LYS A 246 5.85 -15.95 12.03
CA LYS A 246 5.29 -16.29 10.70
C LYS A 246 4.17 -15.35 10.27
N GLU A 247 3.51 -14.70 11.23
CA GLU A 247 2.33 -13.88 10.99
C GLU A 247 2.44 -12.54 11.74
N LEU A 248 1.87 -11.49 11.13
CA LEU A 248 1.66 -10.21 11.79
C LEU A 248 0.54 -10.30 12.82
N PRO A 249 0.63 -9.54 13.92
CA PRO A 249 -0.47 -9.42 14.87
C PRO A 249 -1.74 -8.88 14.19
N LYS A 250 -2.91 -9.15 14.78
CA LYS A 250 -4.16 -8.50 14.38
C LYS A 250 -4.05 -6.99 14.67
N ASN A 251 -4.54 -6.14 13.79
CA ASN A 251 -4.46 -4.67 13.87
C ASN A 251 -3.00 -4.18 13.90
N ALA A 252 -2.25 -4.46 12.84
CA ALA A 252 -0.87 -4.01 12.65
C ALA A 252 -0.79 -2.61 12.03
N GLU A 253 -1.89 -1.84 12.08
CA GLU A 253 -1.91 -0.43 11.65
C GLU A 253 -0.89 0.40 12.43
N LEU A 254 -0.26 1.33 11.71
CA LEU A 254 0.85 2.10 12.21
C LEU A 254 0.70 3.56 11.80
N ASP A 255 0.66 4.45 12.77
CA ASP A 255 0.70 5.88 12.56
C ASP A 255 2.13 6.37 12.79
N ILE A 256 2.71 6.98 11.76
CA ILE A 256 4.03 7.59 11.82
C ILE A 256 3.83 9.10 11.98
N TRP A 257 4.14 9.59 13.16
CA TRP A 257 4.12 11.01 13.48
C TRP A 257 5.43 11.65 13.00
N LEU A 258 5.32 12.46 11.96
CA LEU A 258 6.42 13.15 11.32
C LEU A 258 6.48 14.59 11.81
N PHE A 259 7.53 14.94 12.54
CA PHE A 259 7.65 16.26 13.15
C PHE A 259 8.99 16.94 12.88
N SER A 260 8.97 18.27 12.94
CA SER A 260 10.17 19.11 13.00
C SER A 260 9.98 20.11 14.12
N ASN A 261 10.92 20.14 15.07
CA ASN A 261 10.98 21.19 16.10
C ASN A 261 12.07 22.24 15.81
N SER A 262 12.67 22.19 14.61
CA SER A 262 13.74 23.10 14.17
C SER A 262 13.18 24.34 13.46
N GLY A 263 13.85 25.48 13.66
CA GLY A 263 13.54 26.74 12.96
C GLY A 263 12.38 27.52 13.58
N THR A 264 11.74 28.37 12.77
CA THR A 264 10.61 29.23 13.18
C THR A 264 9.25 28.58 12.97
N ASN A 265 9.16 27.52 12.16
CA ASN A 265 7.90 26.87 11.80
C ASN A 265 7.93 25.39 12.22
N PRO A 266 7.70 25.08 13.51
CA PRO A 266 7.49 23.70 13.93
C PRO A 266 6.32 23.10 13.16
N SER A 267 6.42 21.82 12.79
CA SER A 267 5.38 21.14 12.03
C SER A 267 5.24 19.71 12.51
N CYS A 268 4.01 19.18 12.41
CA CYS A 268 3.68 17.80 12.69
C CYS A 268 2.66 17.33 11.67
N GLU A 269 2.87 16.16 11.09
CA GLU A 269 1.92 15.48 10.22
C GLU A 269 1.86 13.99 10.59
N ILE A 270 0.73 13.36 10.36
CA ILE A 270 0.53 11.94 10.64
C ILE A 270 0.48 11.22 9.31
N MET A 271 1.40 10.31 9.09
CA MET A 271 1.38 9.36 7.99
C MET A 271 0.79 8.04 8.48
N GLN A 272 -0.48 7.81 8.15
CA GLN A 272 -1.13 6.55 8.48
C GLN A 272 -0.71 5.46 7.50
N ILE A 273 -0.22 4.34 8.03
CA ILE A 273 0.01 3.10 7.28
C ILE A 273 -1.06 2.09 7.73
N PRO A 274 -2.13 1.90 6.92
CA PRO A 274 -3.20 0.97 7.26
C PRO A 274 -2.70 -0.45 7.42
N ASP A 275 -3.42 -1.26 8.21
CA ASP A 275 -3.13 -2.68 8.43
C ASP A 275 -2.93 -3.45 7.11
N ILE A 276 -3.75 -3.17 6.07
CA ILE A 276 -3.58 -3.81 4.75
C ILE A 276 -2.23 -3.50 4.11
N SER A 277 -1.72 -2.28 4.25
CA SER A 277 -0.43 -1.89 3.69
C SER A 277 0.72 -2.56 4.45
N VAL A 278 0.63 -2.64 5.78
CA VAL A 278 1.62 -3.34 6.60
C VAL A 278 1.65 -4.83 6.25
N ARG A 279 0.48 -5.46 6.13
CA ARG A 279 0.37 -6.87 5.72
C ARG A 279 0.90 -7.13 4.32
N PHE A 280 0.56 -6.28 3.35
CA PHE A 280 1.06 -6.40 1.98
C PHE A 280 2.59 -6.38 1.94
N LEU A 281 3.23 -5.42 2.62
CA LEU A 281 4.69 -5.32 2.68
C LEU A 281 5.33 -6.50 3.42
N TRP A 282 4.68 -7.00 4.47
CA TRP A 282 5.14 -8.18 5.21
C TRP A 282 5.10 -9.45 4.37
N ASP A 283 3.99 -9.71 3.68
CA ASP A 283 3.84 -10.88 2.82
C ASP A 283 4.77 -10.79 1.60
N ALA A 284 4.96 -9.59 1.04
CA ALA A 284 5.93 -9.39 -0.03
C ALA A 284 7.37 -9.73 0.40
N ALA A 285 7.77 -9.36 1.62
CA ALA A 285 9.09 -9.69 2.17
C ALA A 285 9.28 -11.21 2.30
N LYS A 286 8.23 -11.95 2.66
CA LYS A 286 8.24 -13.43 2.73
C LYS A 286 8.51 -14.07 1.37
N HIS A 287 8.08 -13.42 0.29
CA HIS A 287 8.29 -13.85 -1.09
C HIS A 287 9.57 -13.28 -1.74
N GLY A 288 10.38 -12.53 -1.00
CA GLY A 288 11.63 -11.93 -1.53
C GLY A 288 11.41 -10.77 -2.49
N LEU A 289 10.24 -10.12 -2.44
CA LEU A 289 9.86 -9.00 -3.31
C LEU A 289 10.21 -7.62 -2.70
N ASP A 290 10.87 -7.60 -1.55
CA ASP A 290 11.25 -6.41 -0.78
C ASP A 290 12.10 -5.42 -1.58
N THR A 291 13.10 -5.94 -2.30
CA THR A 291 14.01 -5.11 -3.12
C THR A 291 13.31 -4.45 -4.30
N GLU A 292 12.35 -5.15 -4.91
CA GLU A 292 11.59 -4.65 -6.03
C GLU A 292 10.54 -3.63 -5.59
N ILE A 293 9.81 -3.90 -4.50
CA ILE A 293 8.90 -2.93 -3.87
C ILE A 293 9.63 -1.63 -3.52
N ALA A 294 10.83 -1.73 -2.94
CA ALA A 294 11.65 -0.56 -2.65
C ALA A 294 11.99 0.24 -3.92
N SER A 295 12.32 -0.45 -5.01
CA SER A 295 12.63 0.18 -6.29
C SER A 295 11.40 0.87 -6.91
N LEU A 296 10.23 0.23 -6.83
CA LEU A 296 8.95 0.79 -7.25
C LEU A 296 8.57 2.03 -6.44
N ALA A 297 8.77 2.02 -5.12
CA ALA A 297 8.53 3.19 -4.26
C ALA A 297 9.49 4.35 -4.56
N ILE A 298 10.73 4.07 -4.96
CA ILE A 298 11.67 5.12 -5.41
C ILE A 298 11.23 5.71 -6.76
N ALA A 299 10.56 4.93 -7.60
CA ALA A 299 10.03 5.38 -8.89
C ALA A 299 8.82 6.31 -8.76
N ASP A 300 8.17 6.40 -7.59
CA ASP A 300 7.07 7.33 -7.31
C ASP A 300 7.42 8.79 -7.63
N LYS A 301 8.71 9.17 -7.57
CA LYS A 301 9.18 10.51 -7.96
C LYS A 301 8.86 10.89 -9.41
N PHE A 302 8.59 9.92 -10.27
CA PHE A 302 8.17 10.13 -11.67
C PHE A 302 6.65 10.20 -11.84
N ILE A 303 5.89 9.93 -10.78
CA ILE A 303 4.43 9.94 -10.76
C ILE A 303 3.97 11.26 -10.15
N LYS A 304 3.28 12.07 -10.98
CA LYS A 304 2.86 13.43 -10.61
C LYS A 304 1.76 13.46 -9.55
N ASN A 305 0.79 12.54 -9.63
CA ASN A 305 -0.31 12.47 -8.67
C ASN A 305 0.10 11.55 -7.51
N SER A 306 0.16 12.10 -6.29
CA SER A 306 0.47 11.35 -5.07
C SER A 306 -0.53 10.25 -4.77
N ASP A 307 -1.78 10.36 -5.21
CA ASP A 307 -2.80 9.30 -5.01
C ASP A 307 -2.43 8.00 -5.74
N ASN A 308 -1.57 8.11 -6.76
CA ASN A 308 -1.08 6.99 -7.56
C ASN A 308 0.31 6.51 -7.10
N HIS A 309 0.82 6.99 -5.96
CA HIS A 309 2.05 6.47 -5.36
C HIS A 309 1.81 5.09 -4.76
N LEU A 310 2.85 4.25 -4.71
CA LEU A 310 2.73 2.84 -4.37
C LEU A 310 1.97 2.60 -3.04
N LEU A 311 2.37 3.27 -1.96
CA LEU A 311 1.72 3.10 -0.64
C LEU A 311 0.25 3.55 -0.64
N ASN A 312 -0.08 4.59 -1.41
CA ASN A 312 -1.46 5.07 -1.53
C ASN A 312 -2.30 4.12 -2.39
N SER A 313 -1.73 3.54 -3.44
CA SER A 313 -2.39 2.52 -4.24
C SER A 313 -2.66 1.24 -3.43
N ILE A 314 -1.70 0.81 -2.60
CA ILE A 314 -1.89 -0.30 -1.66
C ILE A 314 -3.00 0.02 -0.64
N ARG A 315 -2.94 1.19 -0.01
CA ARG A 315 -3.96 1.66 0.96
C ARG A 315 -5.36 1.65 0.35
N ASN A 316 -5.50 2.16 -0.87
CA ASN A 316 -6.79 2.32 -1.54
C ASN A 316 -7.25 1.06 -2.29
N LYS A 317 -6.46 -0.02 -2.29
CA LYS A 317 -6.66 -1.20 -3.14
C LYS A 317 -6.88 -0.83 -4.61
N THR A 318 -6.12 0.15 -5.09
CA THR A 318 -6.16 0.58 -6.48
C THR A 318 -4.95 0.06 -7.24
N ASP A 319 -5.06 0.06 -8.56
CA ASP A 319 -3.98 -0.38 -9.42
C ASP A 319 -2.83 0.65 -9.43
N TYR A 320 -1.59 0.16 -9.40
CA TYR A 320 -0.40 1.02 -9.34
C TYR A 320 0.22 1.15 -10.73
N VAL A 321 0.23 2.38 -11.25
CA VAL A 321 0.71 2.66 -12.62
C VAL A 321 2.18 2.30 -12.84
N GLY A 322 2.99 2.30 -11.77
CA GLY A 322 4.41 1.95 -11.84
C GLY A 322 4.67 0.45 -12.09
N LEU A 323 3.65 -0.41 -12.00
CA LEU A 323 3.77 -1.82 -12.37
C LEU A 323 3.91 -2.03 -13.88
N TYR A 324 3.38 -1.11 -14.68
CA TYR A 324 3.27 -1.29 -16.12
C TYR A 324 4.49 -0.76 -16.86
N PRO A 325 4.85 -1.36 -18.01
CA PRO A 325 5.90 -0.83 -18.85
C PRO A 325 5.59 0.58 -19.37
N ILE A 326 6.53 1.50 -19.18
CA ILE A 326 6.44 2.89 -19.67
C ILE A 326 7.77 3.28 -20.32
N LYS A 327 7.73 3.54 -21.63
CA LYS A 327 8.88 3.95 -22.44
C LYS A 327 10.03 2.92 -22.34
N LYS A 328 11.09 3.27 -21.60
CA LYS A 328 12.30 2.46 -21.36
C LYS A 328 12.27 1.72 -20.03
N ASN A 329 11.25 1.94 -19.21
CA ASN A 329 11.05 1.18 -17.98
C ASN A 329 10.15 0.00 -18.31
N ASP A 330 10.60 -1.20 -18.01
CA ASP A 330 9.81 -2.42 -18.22
C ASP A 330 8.73 -2.61 -17.14
N GLY A 331 8.77 -1.82 -16.06
CA GLY A 331 7.78 -1.92 -14.98
C GLY A 331 8.20 -2.96 -13.95
N ALA A 332 7.22 -3.67 -13.39
CA ALA A 332 7.46 -4.73 -12.41
C ALA A 332 7.76 -6.08 -13.10
N SER A 333 8.50 -6.96 -12.43
CA SER A 333 8.66 -8.38 -12.79
C SER A 333 7.33 -9.13 -12.73
N ALA A 334 7.22 -10.25 -13.45
CA ALA A 334 5.99 -11.06 -13.44
C ALA A 334 5.64 -11.54 -12.02
N SER A 335 6.66 -11.78 -11.19
CA SER A 335 6.49 -12.14 -9.79
C SER A 335 5.85 -11.02 -8.97
N MET A 336 6.35 -9.78 -9.07
CA MET A 336 5.80 -8.66 -8.32
C MET A 336 4.43 -8.22 -8.88
N PHE A 337 4.25 -8.27 -10.21
CA PHE A 337 2.96 -8.00 -10.84
C PHE A 337 1.90 -9.01 -10.39
N ALA A 338 2.21 -10.31 -10.45
CA ALA A 338 1.30 -11.36 -10.01
C ALA A 338 0.96 -11.22 -8.52
N PHE A 339 1.95 -10.95 -7.68
CA PHE A 339 1.74 -10.71 -6.25
C PHE A 339 0.78 -9.53 -6.03
N TYR A 340 1.01 -8.38 -6.68
CA TYR A 340 0.13 -7.22 -6.54
C TYR A 340 -1.30 -7.49 -7.02
N GLN A 341 -1.46 -8.07 -8.22
CA GLN A 341 -2.78 -8.29 -8.82
C GLN A 341 -3.60 -9.32 -8.04
N THR A 342 -2.99 -10.43 -7.62
CA THR A 342 -3.69 -11.51 -6.89
C THR A 342 -3.89 -11.17 -5.42
N HIS A 343 -2.84 -10.72 -4.73
CA HIS A 343 -2.86 -10.57 -3.27
C HIS A 343 -3.54 -9.28 -2.81
N LEU A 344 -3.41 -8.17 -3.56
CA LEU A 344 -4.02 -6.90 -3.20
C LEU A 344 -5.35 -6.64 -3.94
N LEU A 345 -5.36 -6.83 -5.27
CA LEU A 345 -6.54 -6.51 -6.10
C LEU A 345 -7.53 -7.68 -6.22
N GLY A 346 -7.17 -8.88 -5.75
CA GLY A 346 -8.02 -10.05 -5.81
C GLY A 346 -8.27 -10.57 -7.23
N ILE A 347 -7.40 -10.23 -8.19
CA ILE A 347 -7.50 -10.76 -9.55
C ILE A 347 -7.10 -12.23 -9.54
N PRO A 348 -7.94 -13.15 -10.05
CA PRO A 348 -7.60 -14.57 -10.06
C PRO A 348 -6.34 -14.85 -10.88
N TYR A 349 -5.52 -15.79 -10.41
CA TYR A 349 -4.31 -16.28 -11.09
C TYR A 349 -4.62 -16.76 -12.51
N LYS A 350 -5.74 -17.47 -12.69
CA LYS A 350 -6.22 -17.92 -14.00
C LYS A 350 -6.39 -16.76 -15.00
N THR A 351 -6.79 -15.58 -14.53
CA THR A 351 -6.94 -14.37 -15.34
C THR A 351 -5.60 -13.85 -15.84
N LEU A 352 -4.57 -13.89 -14.98
CA LEU A 352 -3.21 -13.51 -15.35
C LEU A 352 -2.65 -14.46 -16.41
N VAL A 353 -2.80 -15.77 -16.20
CA VAL A 353 -2.38 -16.81 -17.15
C VAL A 353 -3.10 -16.67 -18.49
N ALA A 354 -4.42 -16.43 -18.48
CA ALA A 354 -5.19 -16.20 -19.69
C ALA A 354 -4.73 -14.93 -20.44
N SER A 355 -4.42 -13.86 -19.71
CA SER A 355 -3.89 -12.62 -20.28
C SER A 355 -2.50 -12.80 -20.90
N GLN A 356 -1.63 -13.58 -20.27
CA GLN A 356 -0.31 -13.93 -20.82
C GLN A 356 -0.42 -14.74 -22.11
N LYS A 357 -1.22 -15.81 -22.12
CA LYS A 357 -1.48 -16.63 -23.32
C LYS A 357 -2.02 -15.79 -24.47
N LEU A 358 -2.89 -14.82 -24.17
CA LEU A 358 -3.43 -13.91 -25.16
C LEU A 358 -2.34 -12.96 -25.69
N ALA A 359 -1.48 -12.44 -24.82
CA ALA A 359 -0.35 -11.61 -25.23
C ALA A 359 0.65 -12.38 -26.12
N GLU A 360 1.05 -13.60 -25.73
CA GLU A 360 1.88 -14.50 -26.54
C GLU A 360 1.26 -14.73 -27.92
N GLY A 361 -0.05 -14.98 -27.97
CA GLY A 361 -0.78 -15.20 -29.21
C GLY A 361 -0.86 -13.98 -30.14
N LEU A 362 -0.51 -12.77 -29.67
CA LEU A 362 -0.50 -11.54 -30.46
C LEU A 362 0.90 -11.15 -30.94
N LEU A 363 1.93 -11.63 -30.27
CA LEU A 363 3.31 -11.25 -30.57
C LEU A 363 3.71 -11.88 -31.91
N PRO A 364 4.10 -11.06 -32.92
CA PRO A 364 4.60 -11.59 -34.18
C PRO A 364 6.05 -12.06 -34.03
N ASP A 365 6.45 -13.02 -34.86
CA ASP A 365 7.84 -13.52 -34.90
C ASP A 365 8.84 -12.43 -35.35
N ASN A 366 8.35 -11.43 -36.10
CA ASN A 366 9.17 -10.32 -36.60
C ASN A 366 9.46 -9.30 -35.49
N LEU A 367 10.74 -9.12 -35.15
CA LEU A 367 11.20 -8.19 -34.12
C LEU A 367 10.70 -6.73 -34.30
N LYS A 368 10.66 -6.20 -35.53
CA LYS A 368 10.20 -4.82 -35.77
C LYS A 368 8.71 -4.65 -35.50
N GLU A 369 7.92 -5.68 -35.79
CA GLU A 369 6.48 -5.66 -35.51
C GLU A 369 6.21 -5.92 -34.02
N ARG A 370 7.04 -6.77 -33.38
CA ARG A 370 7.03 -7.00 -31.93
C ARG A 370 7.25 -5.67 -31.18
N ASP A 371 8.22 -4.87 -31.62
CA ASP A 371 8.49 -3.54 -31.06
C ASP A 371 7.27 -2.59 -31.14
N ALA A 372 6.42 -2.74 -32.15
CA ALA A 372 5.20 -1.95 -32.26
C ALA A 372 4.10 -2.39 -31.27
N TRP A 373 4.07 -3.67 -30.90
CA TRP A 373 3.12 -4.21 -29.93
C TRP A 373 3.49 -3.90 -28.48
N ILE A 374 4.78 -3.84 -28.15
CA ILE A 374 5.25 -3.57 -26.78
C ILE A 374 5.19 -2.09 -26.35
N LYS A 375 4.65 -1.20 -27.19
CA LYS A 375 4.54 0.23 -26.87
C LYS A 375 3.50 0.45 -25.76
N SER A 376 3.78 1.40 -24.87
CA SER A 376 2.91 1.71 -23.72
C SER A 376 1.51 2.18 -24.10
N ASP A 377 1.33 2.65 -25.33
CA ASP A 377 0.08 3.17 -25.89
C ASP A 377 -0.52 2.27 -26.98
N VAL A 378 -0.07 1.02 -27.12
CA VAL A 378 -0.49 0.09 -28.20
C VAL A 378 -2.02 -0.01 -28.34
N PHE A 379 -2.76 -0.05 -27.24
CA PHE A 379 -4.22 -0.19 -27.25
C PHE A 379 -4.99 1.13 -27.36
N LYS A 380 -4.31 2.28 -27.47
CA LYS A 380 -4.98 3.51 -27.93
C LYS A 380 -5.40 3.38 -29.40
N ASP A 381 -4.68 2.60 -30.19
CA ASP A 381 -5.04 2.27 -31.57
C ASP A 381 -6.24 1.31 -31.60
N ILE A 382 -7.35 1.75 -32.21
CA ILE A 382 -8.55 0.94 -32.38
C ILE A 382 -8.31 -0.30 -33.25
N LYS A 383 -7.38 -0.23 -34.22
CA LYS A 383 -7.02 -1.39 -35.06
C LYS A 383 -6.36 -2.49 -34.23
N LYS A 384 -5.45 -2.12 -33.32
CA LYS A 384 -4.80 -3.07 -32.40
C LYS A 384 -5.81 -3.70 -31.43
N ARG A 385 -6.78 -2.93 -30.93
CA ARG A 385 -7.89 -3.46 -30.14
C ARG A 385 -8.77 -4.44 -30.93
N ASN A 386 -9.03 -4.15 -32.21
CA ASN A 386 -9.80 -5.06 -33.06
C ASN A 386 -9.03 -6.35 -33.39
N ILE A 387 -7.72 -6.27 -33.61
CA ILE A 387 -6.86 -7.46 -33.77
C ILE A 387 -6.89 -8.31 -32.51
N LEU A 388 -6.76 -7.70 -31.33
CA LEU A 388 -6.91 -8.38 -30.05
C LEU A 388 -8.26 -9.11 -29.94
N LYS A 389 -9.37 -8.39 -30.20
CA LYS A 389 -10.72 -8.97 -30.19
C LYS A 389 -10.84 -10.14 -31.18
N GLY A 390 -10.27 -10.02 -32.37
CA GLY A 390 -10.20 -11.12 -33.33
C GLY A 390 -9.44 -12.34 -32.79
N ARG A 391 -8.31 -12.12 -32.12
CA ARG A 391 -7.50 -13.19 -31.52
C ARG A 391 -8.21 -13.90 -30.38
N ILE A 392 -8.97 -13.18 -29.56
CA ILE A 392 -9.83 -13.76 -28.52
C ILE A 392 -10.83 -14.74 -29.15
N ILE A 393 -11.51 -14.34 -30.24
CA ILE A 393 -12.46 -15.21 -30.95
C ILE A 393 -11.79 -16.48 -31.48
N GLU A 394 -10.61 -16.36 -32.11
CA GLU A 394 -9.85 -17.52 -32.61
C GLU A 394 -9.47 -18.47 -31.47
N MET A 395 -8.98 -17.93 -30.35
CA MET A 395 -8.60 -18.75 -29.19
C MET A 395 -9.80 -19.42 -28.53
N VAL A 396 -10.97 -18.78 -28.53
CA VAL A 396 -12.21 -19.41 -28.10
C VAL A 396 -12.62 -20.51 -29.06
N GLU A 397 -12.62 -20.27 -30.39
CA GLU A 397 -12.95 -21.28 -31.40
C GLU A 397 -12.08 -22.54 -31.28
N ASP A 398 -10.78 -22.36 -31.06
CA ASP A 398 -9.79 -23.45 -30.86
C ASP A 398 -9.88 -24.11 -29.47
N GLY A 399 -10.66 -23.55 -28.55
CA GLY A 399 -10.77 -24.01 -27.17
C GLY A 399 -9.58 -23.71 -26.26
N ARG A 400 -8.67 -22.81 -26.68
CA ARG A 400 -7.54 -22.33 -25.87
C ARG A 400 -7.93 -21.27 -24.86
N LEU A 401 -9.10 -20.66 -25.03
CA LEU A 401 -9.71 -19.68 -24.13
C LEU A 401 -11.20 -20.02 -23.96
N SER A 402 -11.77 -19.75 -22.79
CA SER A 402 -13.21 -19.85 -22.54
C SER A 402 -13.89 -18.46 -22.57
N ILE A 403 -15.22 -18.46 -22.65
CA ILE A 403 -16.01 -17.23 -22.45
C ILE A 403 -15.77 -16.66 -21.05
N ASP A 404 -15.66 -17.51 -20.04
CA ASP A 404 -15.43 -17.06 -18.67
C ASP A 404 -14.08 -16.37 -18.56
N ASP A 405 -13.02 -16.88 -19.19
CA ASP A 405 -11.70 -16.21 -19.20
C ASP A 405 -11.80 -14.79 -19.77
N TYR A 406 -12.60 -14.59 -20.83
CA TYR A 406 -12.85 -13.25 -21.36
C TYR A 406 -13.45 -12.31 -20.31
N PHE A 407 -14.46 -12.75 -19.57
CA PHE A 407 -15.10 -11.93 -18.53
C PHE A 407 -14.24 -11.71 -17.29
N HIS A 408 -13.32 -12.62 -17.00
CA HIS A 408 -12.32 -12.38 -15.96
C HIS A 408 -11.32 -11.29 -16.39
N ILE A 409 -10.91 -11.27 -17.67
CA ILE A 409 -9.98 -10.25 -18.20
C ILE A 409 -10.69 -8.91 -18.42
N PHE A 410 -11.92 -8.94 -18.94
CA PHE A 410 -12.75 -7.78 -19.30
C PHE A 410 -14.10 -7.83 -18.59
N PRO A 411 -14.15 -7.64 -17.26
CA PRO A 411 -15.39 -7.72 -16.51
C PRO A 411 -16.39 -6.66 -16.97
N VAL A 412 -17.68 -7.02 -16.98
CA VAL A 412 -18.77 -6.10 -17.36
C VAL A 412 -18.85 -4.98 -16.31
N LYS A 413 -18.70 -3.73 -16.78
CA LYS A 413 -18.78 -2.51 -15.97
C LYS A 413 -20.21 -2.01 -15.84
N SER A 414 -20.99 -2.11 -16.91
CA SER A 414 -22.41 -1.76 -16.94
C SER A 414 -23.14 -2.66 -17.93
N LEU A 415 -24.40 -3.00 -17.63
CA LEU A 415 -25.29 -3.70 -18.56
C LEU A 415 -26.06 -2.72 -19.46
N TYR A 416 -26.25 -1.48 -19.01
CA TYR A 416 -27.02 -0.45 -19.71
C TYR A 416 -26.30 0.91 -19.61
N PRO A 417 -25.64 1.37 -20.69
CA PRO A 417 -25.26 0.58 -21.86
C PRO A 417 -24.28 -0.53 -21.52
N LEU A 418 -24.25 -1.57 -22.36
CA LEU A 418 -23.33 -2.69 -22.19
C LEU A 418 -21.88 -2.21 -22.38
N GLN A 419 -21.09 -2.28 -21.32
CA GLN A 419 -19.69 -1.86 -21.31
C GLN A 419 -18.84 -2.85 -20.56
N ALA A 420 -17.68 -3.19 -21.11
CA ALA A 420 -16.65 -3.97 -20.44
C ALA A 420 -15.54 -3.06 -19.88
N SER A 421 -14.87 -3.52 -18.82
CA SER A 421 -13.75 -2.83 -18.20
C SER A 421 -12.57 -2.71 -19.15
N PHE A 422 -11.91 -1.56 -19.16
CA PHE A 422 -10.69 -1.35 -19.94
C PHE A 422 -9.43 -1.93 -19.27
N LYS A 423 -9.50 -2.38 -18.01
CA LYS A 423 -8.33 -2.89 -17.27
C LYS A 423 -7.67 -4.09 -17.94
N GLY A 424 -8.44 -4.93 -18.64
CA GLY A 424 -7.89 -6.07 -19.38
C GLY A 424 -6.84 -5.66 -20.42
N PHE A 425 -6.96 -4.48 -21.03
CA PHE A 425 -5.96 -3.98 -21.96
C PHE A 425 -4.63 -3.66 -21.28
N ASP A 426 -4.65 -3.10 -20.06
CA ASP A 426 -3.43 -2.80 -19.31
C ASP A 426 -2.72 -4.09 -18.89
N MET A 427 -3.47 -5.11 -18.47
CA MET A 427 -2.95 -6.43 -18.11
C MET A 427 -2.34 -7.17 -19.30
N ILE A 428 -3.01 -7.19 -20.45
CA ILE A 428 -2.44 -7.77 -21.67
C ILE A 428 -1.21 -6.98 -22.12
N ARG A 429 -1.25 -5.65 -22.02
CA ARG A 429 -0.10 -4.78 -22.36
C ARG A 429 1.12 -5.12 -21.50
N TYR A 430 0.91 -5.38 -20.22
CA TYR A 430 1.97 -5.86 -19.34
C TYR A 430 2.61 -7.13 -19.91
N PHE A 431 1.81 -8.16 -20.18
CA PHE A 431 2.32 -9.43 -20.70
C PHE A 431 2.86 -9.38 -22.13
N LEU A 432 2.56 -8.36 -22.94
CA LEU A 432 3.24 -8.19 -24.24
C LEU A 432 4.76 -8.01 -24.07
N ARG A 433 5.23 -7.53 -22.90
CA ARG A 433 6.65 -7.43 -22.56
C ARG A 433 7.18 -8.58 -21.72
N HIS A 434 6.32 -9.18 -20.90
CA HIS A 434 6.67 -10.26 -19.98
C HIS A 434 6.07 -11.61 -20.40
N ALA A 435 5.91 -11.82 -21.71
CA ALA A 435 5.25 -13.01 -22.25
C ALA A 435 6.00 -14.30 -21.86
N ASP A 436 7.33 -14.22 -21.78
CA ASP A 436 8.22 -15.36 -21.54
C ASP A 436 8.52 -15.58 -20.04
N GLU A 437 7.93 -14.81 -19.13
CA GLU A 437 8.19 -14.91 -17.68
C GLU A 437 7.19 -15.84 -16.98
N ASP A 438 7.68 -16.63 -16.02
CA ASP A 438 6.82 -17.47 -15.19
C ASP A 438 5.94 -16.60 -14.27
N ILE A 439 4.64 -16.90 -14.21
CA ILE A 439 3.70 -16.27 -13.28
C ILE A 439 3.59 -17.15 -12.03
N PRO A 440 4.09 -16.70 -10.86
CA PRO A 440 3.90 -17.45 -9.63
C PRO A 440 2.44 -17.34 -9.16
N ASN A 441 1.93 -18.40 -8.52
CA ASN A 441 0.61 -18.39 -7.93
C ASN A 441 0.68 -17.94 -6.45
N TYR A 442 0.17 -16.74 -6.18
CA TYR A 442 0.05 -16.16 -4.84
C TYR A 442 -1.40 -16.11 -4.32
N GLU A 443 -2.35 -16.80 -4.97
CA GLU A 443 -3.74 -16.81 -4.53
C GLU A 443 -3.87 -17.31 -3.08
N TYR A 444 -4.51 -16.50 -2.24
CA TYR A 444 -4.94 -16.92 -0.91
C TYR A 444 -6.21 -17.77 -1.01
N LYS A 445 -6.39 -18.72 -0.08
CA LYS A 445 -7.57 -19.62 -0.01
C LYS A 445 -8.93 -18.90 0.11
N GLU A 446 -8.93 -17.63 0.48
CA GLU A 446 -10.12 -16.77 0.55
C GLU A 446 -10.19 -15.81 -0.65
N SER A 447 -9.63 -16.16 -1.81
CA SER A 447 -9.89 -15.43 -3.03
C SER A 447 -11.40 -15.40 -3.23
N ILE A 448 -11.97 -14.19 -3.12
CA ILE A 448 -13.36 -13.94 -3.42
C ILE A 448 -13.47 -14.31 -4.90
N GLU A 449 -14.04 -15.47 -5.21
CA GLU A 449 -14.72 -15.67 -6.48
C GLU A 449 -15.84 -14.63 -6.48
N GLY A 450 -15.48 -13.40 -6.82
CA GLY A 450 -16.47 -12.36 -7.05
C GLY A 450 -17.38 -12.93 -8.10
N GLU A 451 -18.69 -12.75 -7.93
CA GLU A 451 -19.65 -12.92 -9.01
C GLU A 451 -19.23 -11.97 -10.13
N SER A 452 -18.29 -12.39 -10.97
CA SER A 452 -17.93 -11.66 -12.16
C SER A 452 -19.22 -11.63 -12.96
N VAL A 453 -19.75 -10.43 -13.17
CA VAL A 453 -20.97 -10.23 -13.96
C VAL A 453 -20.73 -10.92 -15.30
N LYS A 454 -21.48 -12.01 -15.51
CA LYS A 454 -21.41 -12.82 -16.72
C LYS A 454 -22.04 -12.05 -17.87
N MET A 455 -21.90 -12.59 -19.08
CA MET A 455 -22.61 -12.10 -20.26
C MET A 455 -24.08 -11.83 -19.93
N ASN A 456 -24.65 -10.77 -20.51
CA ASN A 456 -26.07 -10.46 -20.31
C ASN A 456 -26.92 -11.69 -20.68
N PRO A 457 -27.82 -12.17 -19.79
CA PRO A 457 -28.62 -13.37 -20.03
C PRO A 457 -29.42 -13.34 -21.34
N ASN A 458 -29.90 -12.16 -21.76
CA ASN A 458 -30.64 -12.01 -23.00
C ASN A 458 -29.75 -12.20 -24.23
N ILE A 459 -28.46 -11.87 -24.15
CA ILE A 459 -27.49 -12.11 -25.24
C ILE A 459 -27.23 -13.61 -25.36
N LEU A 460 -27.04 -14.30 -24.23
CA LEU A 460 -26.86 -15.75 -24.21
C LEU A 460 -28.08 -16.48 -24.76
N ALA A 461 -29.28 -16.17 -24.27
CA ALA A 461 -30.52 -16.76 -24.75
C ALA A 461 -30.73 -16.51 -26.26
N ALA A 462 -30.43 -15.29 -26.73
CA ALA A 462 -30.52 -14.95 -28.15
C ALA A 462 -29.52 -15.76 -29.00
N ALA A 463 -28.28 -15.91 -28.52
CA ALA A 463 -27.26 -16.68 -29.21
C ALA A 463 -27.64 -18.17 -29.30
N ASP A 464 -28.13 -18.75 -28.20
CA ASP A 464 -28.58 -20.14 -28.13
C ASP A 464 -29.73 -20.42 -29.09
N LEU A 465 -30.81 -19.62 -29.03
CA LEU A 465 -31.96 -19.77 -29.92
C LEU A 465 -31.57 -19.62 -31.38
N TYR A 466 -30.83 -18.56 -31.71
CA TYR A 466 -30.39 -18.32 -33.08
C TYR A 466 -29.51 -19.45 -33.60
N PHE A 467 -28.56 -19.92 -32.80
CA PHE A 467 -27.66 -21.00 -33.18
C PHE A 467 -28.42 -22.28 -33.47
N ASN A 468 -29.31 -22.70 -32.57
CA ASN A 468 -30.08 -23.93 -32.72
C ASN A 468 -31.00 -23.87 -33.95
N ASP A 469 -31.78 -22.79 -34.10
CA ASP A 469 -32.63 -22.57 -35.27
C ASP A 469 -31.82 -22.65 -36.58
N TYR A 470 -30.65 -22.00 -36.62
CA TYR A 470 -29.85 -21.95 -37.82
C TYR A 470 -29.27 -23.32 -38.17
N ILE A 471 -28.75 -24.04 -37.17
CA ILE A 471 -28.12 -25.35 -37.36
C ILE A 471 -29.15 -26.38 -37.80
N GLU A 472 -30.33 -26.40 -37.20
CA GLU A 472 -31.42 -27.32 -37.56
C GLU A 472 -31.86 -27.12 -39.02
N ASN A 473 -31.94 -25.86 -39.48
CA ASN A 473 -32.44 -25.55 -40.81
C ASN A 473 -31.38 -25.56 -41.91
N ARG A 474 -30.12 -25.22 -41.60
CA ARG A 474 -29.07 -24.96 -42.61
C ARG A 474 -27.76 -25.70 -42.38
N GLY A 475 -27.58 -26.27 -41.19
CA GLY A 475 -26.41 -27.07 -40.83
C GLY A 475 -25.17 -26.28 -40.41
N LEU A 476 -24.26 -26.99 -39.72
CA LEU A 476 -23.07 -26.45 -39.06
C LEU A 476 -22.05 -25.80 -39.99
N LYS A 477 -21.85 -26.36 -41.19
CA LYS A 477 -20.92 -25.79 -42.18
C LYS A 477 -21.38 -24.43 -42.69
N ARG A 478 -22.68 -24.26 -42.93
CA ARG A 478 -23.24 -22.97 -43.35
C ARG A 478 -23.22 -21.96 -42.22
N PHE A 479 -23.47 -22.38 -40.98
CA PHE A 479 -23.37 -21.47 -39.83
C PHE A 479 -21.99 -20.80 -39.74
N LYS A 480 -20.89 -21.57 -39.85
CA LYS A 480 -19.54 -20.99 -39.85
C LYS A 480 -19.36 -19.95 -40.97
N LYS A 481 -19.72 -20.33 -42.20
CA LYS A 481 -19.55 -19.48 -43.39
C LYS A 481 -20.43 -18.22 -43.38
N ASP A 482 -21.71 -18.39 -43.09
CA ASP A 482 -22.72 -17.34 -43.27
C ASP A 482 -22.90 -16.50 -42.00
N VAL A 483 -22.35 -16.95 -40.85
CA VAL A 483 -22.44 -16.24 -39.57
C VAL A 483 -21.07 -15.81 -39.08
N LEU A 484 -20.20 -16.75 -38.74
CA LEU A 484 -18.91 -16.43 -38.11
C LEU A 484 -17.92 -15.74 -39.06
N ASP A 485 -17.83 -16.19 -40.31
CA ASP A 485 -16.95 -15.57 -41.31
C ASP A 485 -17.48 -14.19 -41.73
N GLU A 486 -18.79 -13.97 -41.77
CA GLU A 486 -19.39 -12.65 -42.03
C GLU A 486 -19.17 -11.65 -40.88
N PHE A 487 -19.11 -12.12 -39.63
CA PHE A 487 -18.63 -11.28 -38.53
C PHE A 487 -17.15 -10.92 -38.70
N LYS A 488 -16.33 -11.85 -39.21
CA LYS A 488 -14.91 -11.62 -39.46
C LYS A 488 -14.68 -10.60 -40.59
N SER A 489 -15.49 -10.62 -41.65
CA SER A 489 -15.44 -9.65 -42.74
C SER A 489 -16.06 -8.28 -42.40
N GLY A 490 -16.77 -8.17 -41.27
CA GLY A 490 -17.48 -6.95 -40.87
C GLY A 490 -18.83 -6.75 -41.59
N THR A 491 -19.33 -7.77 -42.30
CA THR A 491 -20.64 -7.74 -42.96
C THR A 491 -21.76 -7.75 -41.91
N LYS A 492 -21.63 -8.54 -40.84
CA LYS A 492 -22.54 -8.51 -39.70
C LYS A 492 -22.14 -7.41 -38.71
N HIS A 493 -23.08 -6.52 -38.46
CA HIS A 493 -22.91 -5.33 -37.63
C HIS A 493 -24.07 -5.23 -36.62
N VAL A 494 -24.07 -4.21 -35.76
CA VAL A 494 -25.01 -4.14 -34.63
C VAL A 494 -26.49 -4.22 -35.04
N TYR A 495 -26.88 -3.63 -36.17
CA TYR A 495 -28.27 -3.69 -36.66
C TYR A 495 -28.69 -5.09 -37.09
N TRP A 496 -27.76 -5.95 -37.51
CA TRP A 496 -28.05 -7.36 -37.75
C TRP A 496 -28.49 -8.04 -36.45
N ILE A 497 -27.88 -7.72 -35.31
CA ILE A 497 -28.28 -8.25 -34.00
C ILE A 497 -29.68 -7.75 -33.65
N LYS A 498 -29.98 -6.45 -33.86
CA LYS A 498 -31.34 -5.92 -33.63
C LYS A 498 -32.38 -6.73 -34.38
N ASN A 499 -32.19 -6.89 -35.70
CA ASN A 499 -33.13 -7.60 -36.55
C ASN A 499 -33.25 -9.08 -36.18
N MET A 500 -32.12 -9.72 -35.86
CA MET A 500 -32.09 -11.11 -35.40
C MET A 500 -32.87 -11.28 -34.09
N MET A 501 -32.70 -10.38 -33.11
CA MET A 501 -33.42 -10.46 -31.84
C MET A 501 -34.92 -10.20 -31.99
N CYS A 502 -35.33 -9.25 -32.87
CA CYS A 502 -36.73 -9.05 -33.20
C CYS A 502 -37.36 -10.29 -33.87
N ASP A 503 -36.66 -10.89 -34.83
CA ASP A 503 -37.14 -12.12 -35.49
C ASP A 503 -37.25 -13.29 -34.51
N LEU A 504 -36.32 -13.41 -33.56
CA LEU A 504 -36.42 -14.41 -32.49
C LEU A 504 -37.62 -14.18 -31.57
N SER A 505 -37.98 -12.93 -31.25
CA SER A 505 -39.13 -12.65 -30.37
C SER A 505 -40.47 -12.93 -31.02
N GLU A 506 -40.54 -12.85 -32.35
CA GLU A 506 -41.71 -13.28 -33.12
C GLU A 506 -41.82 -14.81 -33.20
N ARG A 507 -40.69 -15.52 -33.25
CA ARG A 507 -40.65 -16.98 -33.45
C ARG A 507 -40.68 -17.79 -32.15
N HIS A 508 -40.23 -17.23 -31.04
CA HIS A 508 -40.11 -17.92 -29.75
C HIS A 508 -40.92 -17.20 -28.66
N GLU A 509 -42.03 -17.82 -28.25
CA GLU A 509 -42.86 -17.30 -27.18
C GLU A 509 -42.06 -17.19 -25.86
N GLY A 510 -42.15 -16.03 -25.20
CA GLY A 510 -41.43 -15.75 -23.95
C GLY A 510 -39.98 -15.28 -24.12
N PHE A 511 -39.49 -15.11 -25.36
CA PHE A 511 -38.17 -14.53 -25.61
C PHE A 511 -38.23 -13.00 -25.76
N GLY A 512 -37.49 -12.31 -24.88
CA GLY A 512 -37.23 -10.87 -24.98
C GLY A 512 -38.13 -9.98 -24.13
N PRO A 513 -37.81 -8.69 -24.04
CA PRO A 513 -38.59 -7.72 -23.26
C PRO A 513 -39.82 -7.22 -24.02
N ASP A 514 -40.86 -6.84 -23.26
CA ASP A 514 -42.10 -6.26 -23.81
C ASP A 514 -41.87 -5.01 -24.68
N LYS A 515 -40.78 -4.26 -24.42
CA LYS A 515 -40.42 -3.02 -25.14
C LYS A 515 -39.03 -3.12 -25.76
N TRP A 516 -38.94 -3.74 -26.93
CA TRP A 516 -37.70 -3.95 -27.67
C TRP A 516 -36.93 -2.66 -28.00
N ASP A 517 -37.61 -1.58 -28.39
CA ASP A 517 -36.91 -0.34 -28.75
C ASP A 517 -36.26 0.34 -27.54
N SER A 518 -36.93 0.32 -26.38
CA SER A 518 -36.35 0.82 -25.13
C SER A 518 -35.16 -0.04 -24.70
N PHE A 519 -35.32 -1.37 -24.70
CA PHE A 519 -34.23 -2.28 -24.38
C PHE A 519 -33.02 -2.10 -25.30
N TRP A 520 -33.25 -1.96 -26.61
CA TRP A 520 -32.18 -1.73 -27.58
C TRP A 520 -31.47 -0.40 -27.35
N HIS A 521 -32.24 0.65 -27.05
CA HIS A 521 -31.70 1.96 -26.73
C HIS A 521 -30.81 1.88 -25.49
N ASP A 522 -31.33 1.32 -24.39
CA ASP A 522 -30.62 1.21 -23.12
C ASP A 522 -29.36 0.33 -23.21
N LEU A 523 -29.37 -0.68 -24.08
CA LEU A 523 -28.23 -1.57 -24.28
C LEU A 523 -27.10 -0.93 -25.10
N CYS A 524 -27.46 -0.06 -26.05
CA CYS A 524 -26.54 0.44 -27.07
C CYS A 524 -26.23 1.94 -26.99
N HIS A 525 -26.89 2.72 -26.13
CA HIS A 525 -26.69 4.16 -26.01
C HIS A 525 -26.36 4.58 -24.58
N ASP A 526 -25.45 5.55 -24.44
CA ASP A 526 -25.17 6.16 -23.15
C ASP A 526 -26.22 7.23 -22.76
N GLU A 527 -26.09 7.81 -21.57
CA GLU A 527 -26.99 8.85 -21.05
C GLU A 527 -27.03 10.11 -21.94
N SER A 528 -26.02 10.32 -22.80
CA SER A 528 -25.95 11.42 -23.76
C SER A 528 -26.51 11.04 -25.14
N GLY A 529 -27.01 9.81 -25.30
CA GLY A 529 -27.52 9.28 -26.57
C GLY A 529 -26.42 8.87 -27.56
N ASN A 530 -25.16 8.74 -27.14
CA ASN A 530 -24.09 8.27 -28.01
C ASN A 530 -24.13 6.75 -28.16
N PHE A 531 -23.91 6.27 -29.39
CA PHE A 531 -23.89 4.84 -29.67
C PHE A 531 -22.61 4.16 -29.13
N VAL A 532 -22.79 3.11 -28.33
CA VAL A 532 -21.74 2.30 -27.69
C VAL A 532 -21.94 0.78 -27.87
N GLY A 533 -22.79 0.35 -28.80
CA GLY A 533 -23.16 -1.07 -29.01
C GLY A 533 -22.09 -1.99 -29.61
N TYR A 534 -20.82 -1.57 -29.69
CA TYR A 534 -19.73 -2.41 -30.21
C TYR A 534 -19.38 -3.58 -29.28
N GLU A 535 -19.64 -3.42 -27.98
CA GLU A 535 -19.41 -4.47 -27.00
C GLU A 535 -20.47 -5.58 -27.13
N LEU A 536 -21.73 -5.20 -27.35
CA LEU A 536 -22.81 -6.14 -27.70
C LEU A 536 -22.47 -6.97 -28.93
N LEU A 537 -21.99 -6.31 -30.00
CA LEU A 537 -21.57 -6.99 -31.22
C LEU A 537 -20.49 -8.03 -30.95
N PHE A 538 -19.51 -7.68 -30.12
CA PHE A 538 -18.41 -8.56 -29.77
C PHE A 538 -18.88 -9.75 -28.90
N GLN A 539 -19.67 -9.51 -27.86
CA GLN A 539 -20.17 -10.57 -26.97
C GLN A 539 -21.09 -11.55 -27.71
N MET A 540 -21.95 -11.07 -28.61
CA MET A 540 -22.78 -11.94 -29.46
C MET A 540 -21.92 -12.84 -30.34
N ARG A 541 -20.90 -12.28 -31.02
CA ARG A 541 -19.96 -13.06 -31.82
C ARG A 541 -19.23 -14.11 -30.97
N LEU A 542 -18.81 -13.74 -29.76
CA LEU A 542 -18.13 -14.61 -28.82
C LEU A 542 -19.01 -15.80 -28.40
N ALA A 543 -20.27 -15.53 -28.03
CA ALA A 543 -21.25 -16.56 -27.65
C ALA A 543 -21.49 -17.56 -28.79
N LEU A 544 -21.79 -17.06 -29.99
CA LEU A 544 -22.01 -17.88 -31.18
C LEU A 544 -20.79 -18.73 -31.57
N THR A 545 -19.59 -18.22 -31.35
CA THR A 545 -18.33 -18.95 -31.60
C THR A 545 -18.16 -20.10 -30.60
N ASP A 546 -18.46 -19.87 -29.32
CA ASP A 546 -18.38 -20.92 -28.29
C ASP A 546 -19.39 -22.05 -28.53
N LEU A 547 -20.63 -21.71 -28.91
CA LEU A 547 -21.65 -22.69 -29.30
C LEU A 547 -21.22 -23.52 -30.50
N TYR A 548 -20.68 -22.86 -31.52
CA TYR A 548 -20.11 -23.54 -32.69
C TYR A 548 -19.02 -24.54 -32.28
N ARG A 549 -18.04 -24.12 -31.46
CA ARG A 549 -16.99 -24.99 -30.94
C ARG A 549 -17.55 -26.21 -30.22
N LYS A 550 -18.46 -25.99 -29.26
CA LYS A 550 -19.08 -27.08 -28.47
C LYS A 550 -19.74 -28.10 -29.40
N LYS A 551 -20.49 -27.63 -30.41
CA LYS A 551 -21.13 -28.51 -31.39
C LYS A 551 -20.13 -29.28 -32.27
N VAL A 552 -19.02 -28.65 -32.67
CA VAL A 552 -17.94 -29.32 -33.40
C VAL A 552 -17.33 -30.44 -32.54
N GLN A 553 -17.06 -30.18 -31.26
CA GLN A 553 -16.50 -31.16 -30.32
C GLN A 553 -17.47 -32.33 -30.06
N GLU A 554 -18.77 -32.05 -29.88
CA GLU A 554 -19.82 -33.08 -29.79
C GLU A 554 -19.83 -33.99 -31.02
N ASN A 555 -19.82 -33.41 -32.22
CA ASN A 555 -19.83 -34.16 -33.47
C ASN A 555 -18.58 -35.04 -33.65
N ILE A 556 -17.41 -34.57 -33.19
CA ILE A 556 -16.16 -35.36 -33.19
C ILE A 556 -16.27 -36.53 -32.21
N THR A 557 -16.85 -36.31 -31.04
CA THR A 557 -16.96 -37.33 -29.98
C THR A 557 -17.99 -38.41 -30.32
N MET A 558 -19.08 -38.06 -31.00
CA MET A 558 -20.12 -39.01 -31.43
C MET A 558 -19.76 -39.80 -32.70
N ASN A 559 -18.84 -39.32 -33.54
CA ASN A 559 -18.42 -40.01 -34.78
C ASN A 559 -16.90 -40.20 -34.89
N PRO A 560 -16.26 -40.99 -33.99
CA PRO A 560 -14.80 -41.18 -34.02
C PRO A 560 -14.31 -41.97 -35.25
N LYS A 561 -15.19 -42.71 -35.95
CA LYS A 561 -14.80 -43.65 -37.03
C LYS A 561 -14.72 -43.06 -38.44
N ILE A 562 -15.08 -41.79 -38.67
CA ILE A 562 -15.06 -41.19 -40.02
C ILE A 562 -13.74 -40.45 -40.32
N ASN A 563 -12.92 -40.15 -39.31
CA ASN A 563 -11.67 -39.39 -39.48
C ASN A 563 -10.39 -40.26 -39.64
N GLN A 564 -10.50 -41.59 -39.72
CA GLN A 564 -9.35 -42.48 -39.97
C GLN A 564 -9.23 -42.95 -41.43
N THR A 565 -10.11 -42.54 -42.34
CA THR A 565 -10.07 -42.98 -43.76
C THR A 565 -9.73 -41.86 -44.74
N GLY A 566 -9.06 -40.79 -44.29
CA GLY A 566 -8.66 -39.64 -45.10
C GLY A 566 -7.16 -39.46 -45.32
N GLY A 567 -6.34 -40.45 -44.96
CA GLY A 567 -4.89 -40.46 -45.21
C GLY A 567 -4.51 -41.63 -46.11
N ASN A 568 -4.52 -41.40 -47.42
CA ASN A 568 -3.71 -42.13 -48.38
C ASN A 568 -2.59 -41.21 -48.85
#